data_AF-A0A7Y2E0B1-F1
#
_entry.id   AF-A0A7Y2E0B1-F1
#
_cell.length_a   1.000
_cell.length_b   1.000
_cell.length_c   1.000
_cell.angle_alpha   90.00
_cell.angle_beta   90.00
_cell.angle_gamma   90.00
#
_symmetry.space_group_name_H-M   'P 1'
#
loop_
_entity.id
_entity.type
_entity.pdbx_description
1 polymer ?
#
loop_
_entity_poly.entity_id
_entity_poly.type
_entity_poly.pdbx_seq_one_letter_code
_entity_poly.pdbx_strand_id
1 'polypeptide(L)'
;LRAVTQTPAEIFGVSDEYGSIEVGKKANLLIADGDPFETSTNILGVFIDGFNIPMTSRQIELYQEFLNRDEGRLQPVEILPADQ
;
A
#
# COMPACT_ATOMS: atom_id res chain seq x y z
N LEU A 1 -13.26 4.77 12.21
CA LEU A 1 -13.19 5.04 10.76
C LEU A 1 -13.30 6.54 10.38
N ARG A 2 -14.26 7.32 10.91
CA ARG A 2 -14.48 8.74 10.57
C ARG A 2 -13.21 9.61 10.64
N ALA A 3 -12.37 9.35 11.66
CA ALA A 3 -11.12 10.05 11.92
C ALA A 3 -10.11 10.01 10.76
N VAL A 4 -10.18 9.00 9.88
CA VAL A 4 -9.28 8.82 8.73
C VAL A 4 -9.97 8.99 7.38
N THR A 5 -11.24 9.44 7.37
CA THR A 5 -12.06 9.57 6.16
C THR A 5 -12.74 10.93 6.11
N GLN A 6 -13.89 11.07 6.77
CA GLN A 6 -14.69 12.29 6.75
C GLN A 6 -14.02 13.46 7.48
N THR A 7 -13.41 13.22 8.65
CA THR A 7 -12.78 14.29 9.44
C THR A 7 -11.66 15.03 8.70
N PRO A 8 -10.67 14.36 8.07
CA PRO A 8 -9.68 15.07 7.27
C PRO A 8 -10.31 15.77 6.06
N ALA A 9 -11.32 15.19 5.41
CA ALA A 9 -12.01 15.85 4.29
C ALA A 9 -12.68 17.16 4.71
N GLU A 10 -13.29 17.21 5.90
CA GLU A 10 -13.85 18.44 6.50
C GLU A 10 -12.76 19.47 6.81
N ILE A 11 -11.64 19.05 7.42
CA ILE A 11 -10.51 19.93 7.76
C ILE A 11 -9.91 20.58 6.52
N PHE A 12 -9.80 19.84 5.43
CA PHE A 12 -9.27 20.32 4.15
C PHE A 12 -10.31 21.01 3.27
N GLY A 13 -11.59 21.08 3.68
CA GLY A 13 -12.66 21.70 2.92
C GLY A 13 -13.04 20.97 1.63
N VAL A 14 -12.78 19.66 1.56
CA VAL A 14 -13.03 18.80 0.39
C VAL A 14 -14.07 17.71 0.68
N SER A 15 -14.85 17.88 1.76
CA SER A 15 -15.89 16.93 2.18
C SER A 15 -17.02 16.74 1.17
N ASP A 16 -17.20 17.68 0.24
CA ASP A 16 -18.20 17.58 -0.82
C ASP A 16 -17.79 16.56 -1.90
N GLU A 17 -16.49 16.23 -1.99
CA GLU A 17 -15.94 15.31 -2.97
C GLU A 17 -15.41 14.01 -2.35
N TYR A 18 -14.96 14.03 -1.08
CA TYR A 18 -14.28 12.92 -0.42
C TYR A 18 -14.82 12.64 0.99
N GLY A 19 -14.37 11.51 1.56
CA GLY A 19 -14.53 11.22 2.99
C GLY A 19 -15.75 10.39 3.37
N SER A 20 -16.68 10.15 2.45
CA SER A 20 -17.82 9.25 2.64
C SER A 20 -18.29 8.61 1.33
N ILE A 21 -19.11 7.56 1.46
CA ILE A 21 -19.72 6.86 0.32
C ILE A 21 -21.12 7.45 0.10
N GLU A 22 -21.18 8.47 -0.76
CA GLU A 22 -22.41 9.20 -1.08
C GLU A 22 -22.46 9.50 -2.59
N VAL A 23 -23.67 9.64 -3.13
CA VAL A 23 -23.86 9.98 -4.55
C VAL A 23 -23.27 11.36 -4.85
N GLY A 24 -22.50 11.46 -5.92
CA GLY A 24 -21.84 12.70 -6.34
C GLY A 24 -20.40 12.86 -5.85
N LYS A 25 -19.97 12.06 -4.86
CA LYS A 25 -18.58 12.04 -4.38
C LYS A 25 -17.69 11.17 -5.24
N LYS A 26 -16.39 11.35 -5.10
CA LYS A 26 -15.37 10.52 -5.77
C LYS A 26 -15.48 9.07 -5.32
N ALA A 27 -15.40 8.16 -6.30
CA ALA A 27 -15.49 6.72 -6.07
C ALA A 27 -14.16 6.13 -5.58
N ASN A 28 -13.71 6.60 -4.41
CA ASN A 28 -12.54 6.09 -3.71
C ASN A 28 -12.99 5.08 -2.66
N LEU A 29 -12.65 3.81 -2.84
CA LEU A 29 -13.12 2.71 -1.99
C LEU A 29 -11.97 1.82 -1.55
N LEU A 30 -12.04 1.35 -0.31
CA LEU A 30 -11.17 0.33 0.27
C LEU A 30 -12.06 -0.85 0.63
N ILE A 31 -11.71 -2.05 0.18
CA ILE A 31 -12.41 -3.28 0.53
C ILE A 31 -11.50 -4.11 1.42
N ALA A 32 -12.03 -4.51 2.58
CA ALA A 32 -11.31 -5.33 3.56
C ALA A 32 -12.22 -6.49 4.02
N ASP A 33 -11.61 -7.59 4.45
CA ASP A 33 -12.32 -8.76 5.00
C ASP A 33 -12.64 -8.65 6.50
N GLY A 34 -12.31 -7.52 7.13
CA GLY A 34 -12.46 -7.25 8.56
C GLY A 34 -12.31 -5.77 8.90
N ASP A 35 -12.02 -5.48 10.18
CA ASP A 35 -11.72 -4.11 10.61
C ASP A 35 -10.35 -3.69 10.05
N PRO A 36 -10.25 -2.61 9.24
CA PRO A 36 -8.99 -2.17 8.65
C PRO A 36 -7.91 -1.73 9.66
N PHE A 37 -8.24 -1.59 10.94
CA PHE A 37 -7.28 -1.29 12.00
C PHE A 37 -6.75 -2.54 12.72
N GLU A 38 -7.26 -3.73 12.40
CA GLU A 38 -6.70 -4.99 12.87
C GLU A 38 -5.58 -5.47 11.96
N THR A 39 -4.49 -5.98 12.55
CA THR A 39 -3.31 -6.45 11.80
C THR A 39 -3.56 -7.74 11.01
N SER A 40 -4.59 -8.52 11.39
CA SER A 40 -4.99 -9.74 10.70
C SER A 40 -5.87 -9.49 9.47
N THR A 41 -6.39 -8.27 9.32
CA THR A 41 -7.30 -7.91 8.22
C THR A 41 -6.55 -7.76 6.91
N ASN A 42 -7.09 -8.36 5.86
CA ASN A 42 -6.56 -8.25 4.52
C ASN A 42 -7.31 -7.18 3.72
N ILE A 43 -6.56 -6.39 2.96
CA ILE A 43 -7.13 -5.48 1.96
C ILE A 43 -7.37 -6.27 0.67
N LEU A 44 -8.64 -6.44 0.33
CA LEU A 44 -9.09 -7.20 -0.84
C LEU A 44 -9.04 -6.38 -2.14
N GLY A 45 -9.13 -5.05 -2.03
CA GLY A 45 -9.10 -4.19 -3.19
C GLY A 45 -9.13 -2.70 -2.84
N VAL A 46 -8.63 -1.91 -3.77
CA VAL A 46 -8.60 -0.45 -3.69
C VAL A 46 -9.12 0.11 -5.00
N PHE A 47 -10.07 1.04 -4.93
CA PHE A 47 -10.58 1.78 -6.07
C PHE A 47 -10.23 3.26 -5.90
N ILE A 48 -9.72 3.88 -6.96
CA ILE A 48 -9.43 5.31 -7.01
C ILE A 48 -10.13 5.88 -8.25
N ASP A 49 -10.96 6.90 -8.06
CA ASP A 49 -11.80 7.48 -9.12
C ASP A 49 -12.62 6.42 -9.90
N GLY A 50 -13.03 5.34 -9.20
CA GLY A 50 -13.78 4.22 -9.80
C GLY A 50 -12.93 3.18 -10.53
N PHE A 51 -11.62 3.37 -10.65
CA PHE A 51 -10.71 2.39 -11.24
C PHE A 51 -10.16 1.43 -10.19
N ASN A 52 -10.21 0.12 -10.47
CA ASN A 52 -9.57 -0.89 -9.63
C ASN A 52 -8.06 -0.77 -9.76
N ILE A 53 -7.38 -0.53 -8.64
CA ILE A 53 -5.94 -0.36 -8.58
C ILE A 53 -5.29 -1.70 -8.22
N PRO A 54 -4.28 -2.16 -8.99
CA PRO A 54 -3.58 -3.39 -8.66
C PRO A 54 -2.88 -3.24 -7.29
N MET A 55 -3.04 -4.25 -6.43
CA MET A 55 -2.37 -4.34 -5.13
C MET A 55 -0.89 -4.76 -5.26
N THR A 56 -0.29 -4.49 -6.41
CA THR A 56 1.13 -4.69 -6.69
C THR A 56 1.81 -3.33 -6.64
N SER A 57 3.08 -3.31 -6.28
CA SER A 57 3.89 -2.10 -6.35
C SER A 57 5.31 -2.48 -6.71
N ARG A 58 6.08 -1.50 -7.20
CA ARG A 58 7.51 -1.71 -7.48
C ARG A 58 8.27 -2.23 -6.26
N GLN A 59 7.88 -1.81 -5.06
CA GLN A 59 8.48 -2.30 -3.81
C GLN A 59 8.19 -3.78 -3.58
N ILE A 60 6.95 -4.22 -3.82
CA ILE A 60 6.57 -5.63 -3.73
C ILE A 60 7.33 -6.44 -4.78
N GLU A 61 7.40 -5.97 -6.03
CA GLU A 61 8.16 -6.63 -7.09
C GLU A 61 9.64 -6.80 -6.74
N LEU A 62 10.29 -5.73 -6.29
CA LEU A 62 11.70 -5.78 -5.88
C LEU A 62 11.90 -6.71 -4.68
N TYR A 63 11.02 -6.67 -3.69
CA TYR A 63 11.08 -7.59 -2.55
C TYR A 63 10.97 -9.05 -3.00
N GLN A 64 10.04 -9.35 -3.90
CA GLN A 64 9.91 -10.69 -4.49
C GLN A 64 11.13 -11.06 -5.33
N GLU A 65 11.72 -10.12 -6.08
CA GLU A 65 12.99 -10.34 -6.80
C GLU A 65 14.14 -10.66 -5.84
N PHE A 66 14.26 -9.96 -4.71
CA PHE A 66 15.27 -10.22 -3.69
C PHE A 66 15.07 -11.57 -2.99
N LEU A 67 13.83 -11.95 -2.69
CA LEU A 67 13.52 -13.26 -2.10
C LEU A 67 13.77 -14.42 -3.08
N ASN A 68 13.45 -14.21 -4.36
CA ASN A 68 13.58 -15.23 -5.40
C ASN A 68 14.97 -15.24 -6.06
N ARG A 69 15.86 -14.32 -5.69
CA ARG A 69 17.29 -14.48 -6.01
C ARG A 69 17.75 -15.73 -5.29
N ASP A 70 18.05 -16.77 -6.07
CA ASP A 70 18.78 -17.93 -5.59
C ASP A 70 19.91 -17.45 -4.65
N GLU A 71 20.00 -18.05 -3.46
CA GLU A 71 21.04 -17.76 -2.46
C GLU A 71 22.49 -17.91 -3.02
N GLY A 72 22.64 -18.32 -4.27
CA GLY A 72 23.87 -18.72 -4.94
C GLY A 72 24.67 -17.66 -5.69
N ARG A 73 24.70 -16.38 -5.28
CA ARG A 73 25.75 -15.43 -5.71
C ARG A 73 26.26 -14.48 -4.62
N LEU A 74 26.19 -14.88 -3.35
CA LEU A 74 27.23 -14.47 -2.40
C LEU A 74 28.50 -15.26 -2.74
N GLN A 75 29.14 -14.99 -3.88
CA GLN A 75 30.57 -15.23 -3.95
C GLN A 75 31.14 -14.40 -2.79
N PRO A 76 31.84 -15.00 -1.81
CA PRO A 76 32.54 -14.21 -0.82
C PRO A 76 33.39 -13.22 -1.60
N VAL A 77 33.13 -11.93 -1.44
CA VAL A 77 34.10 -10.93 -1.89
C VAL A 77 35.34 -11.26 -1.07
N GLU A 78 36.41 -11.72 -1.73
CA GLU A 78 37.71 -11.83 -1.06
C GLU A 78 38.02 -10.46 -0.49
N ILE A 79 37.90 -10.33 0.84
CA ILE A 79 38.30 -9.14 1.54
C ILE A 79 39.81 -9.13 1.42
N LEU A 80 40.33 -8.34 0.48
CA LEU A 80 41.76 -8.06 0.43
C LEU A 80 42.16 -7.55 1.82
N PRO A 81 43.18 -8.15 2.44
CA PRO A 81 43.59 -7.77 3.78
C PRO A 81 44.00 -6.29 3.75
N ALA A 82 43.58 -5.54 4.78
CA ALA A 82 43.68 -4.08 4.84
C ALA A 82 45.12 -3.58 5.08
N ASP A 83 46.12 -4.38 4.75
CA ASP A 83 47.54 -4.17 5.00
C ASP A 83 48.47 -4.57 3.83
N GLN A 84 48.01 -4.42 2.58
CA GLN A 84 48.91 -4.24 1.43
C GLN A 84 48.82 -2.83 0.84
#